data_AF-A0A6V7Q3Q6-F1
#
_entry.id   AF-A0A6V7Q3Q6-F1
#
_cell.length_a   1.000
_cell.length_b   1.000
_cell.length_c   1.000
_cell.angle_alpha   90.00
_cell.angle_beta   90.00
_cell.angle_gamma   90.00
#
_symmetry.space_group_name_H-M   'P 1'
#
loop_
_entity.id
_entity.type
_entity.pdbx_description
1 polymer ?
#
loop_
_entity_poly.entity_id
_entity_poly.type
_entity_poly.pdbx_seq_one_letter_code
_entity_poly.pdbx_strand_id
1 'polypeptide(L)'
;MIHGMRIKDGKATYVSRFVKTSRLKQEEYFGGAKFMKVGDLKGLFGLFMVQMQLLRTKLKVLDVSYGIGTGNTALIYHHGKLLALSEADKPYVVKVLEDGDLQTLGLLDYDKRLAHSFTAHPKVDPFTDEMFTFGYSHTPPYVTYRVITKDGVMLDPVPITIPDPVMMHDFAITENYAIFMDLPLYFRPKEMVKGKLIFTFDPTKKARFGVLPRCAKDDSQIRWFELPNCFIFHNANAWEEGDEVVLVTCRLQNPDLDMVNGAMKEQLENFKNELYEMRFNMKTGAASQKQLSVSAVDFPRINESYTGRKQQYVYGTILDNITKVKGIIKFDLHAEPEGGKNKLEVGGNVSGIFDLGPERYGSEAIFVPRHPGVTSEEDDGYLIFFVHDEKTGKSEVNVIDAKTMSAEPVAVVELPHRVPYGFHAFFVTEEQLWQQAMA
;
A
#
# COMPACT_ATOMS: atom_id res chain seq x y z
N MET A 1 -11.85 -6.19 -6.83
CA MET A 1 -12.66 -7.31 -6.28
C MET A 1 -12.05 -7.65 -4.94
N ILE A 2 -12.86 -7.87 -3.92
CA ILE A 2 -12.40 -8.26 -2.59
C ILE A 2 -12.59 -9.77 -2.46
N HIS A 3 -11.55 -10.44 -1.99
CA HIS A 3 -11.58 -11.83 -1.54
C HIS A 3 -11.50 -11.82 -0.02
N GLY A 4 -12.54 -12.36 0.64
CA GLY A 4 -12.65 -12.40 2.09
C GLY A 4 -12.64 -13.83 2.59
N MET A 5 -11.96 -14.06 3.71
CA MET A 5 -12.06 -15.31 4.47
C MET A 5 -12.35 -14.97 5.93
N ARG A 6 -13.53 -15.36 6.40
CA ARG A 6 -13.89 -15.26 7.80
C ARG A 6 -13.43 -16.51 8.52
N ILE A 7 -12.68 -16.34 9.62
CA ILE A 7 -12.31 -17.42 10.54
C ILE A 7 -13.09 -17.20 11.84
N LYS A 8 -13.89 -18.19 12.27
CA LYS A 8 -14.59 -18.15 13.56
C LYS A 8 -14.78 -19.57 14.10
N ASP A 9 -14.45 -19.79 15.37
CA ASP A 9 -14.60 -21.07 16.06
C ASP A 9 -13.98 -22.26 15.30
N GLY A 10 -12.80 -22.06 14.71
CA GLY A 10 -12.08 -23.06 13.92
C GLY A 10 -12.69 -23.34 12.53
N LYS A 11 -13.70 -22.58 12.09
CA LYS A 11 -14.32 -22.71 10.77
C LYS A 11 -13.95 -21.52 9.88
N ALA A 12 -13.80 -21.80 8.59
CA ALA A 12 -13.55 -20.78 7.57
C ALA A 12 -14.76 -20.62 6.63
N THR A 13 -15.06 -19.38 6.24
CA THR A 13 -16.06 -19.07 5.20
C THR A 13 -15.43 -18.11 4.20
N TYR A 14 -15.46 -18.48 2.92
CA TYR A 14 -14.87 -17.71 1.83
C TYR A 14 -15.92 -16.94 1.04
N VAL A 15 -15.60 -15.72 0.64
CA VAL A 15 -16.43 -14.89 -0.24
C VAL A 15 -15.58 -14.12 -1.24
N SER A 16 -16.17 -13.82 -2.40
CA SER A 16 -15.62 -12.87 -3.34
C SER A 16 -16.70 -11.94 -3.89
N ARG A 17 -16.47 -10.62 -3.83
CA ARG A 17 -17.40 -9.60 -4.31
C ARG A 17 -16.66 -8.47 -5.03
N PHE A 18 -17.24 -7.96 -6.11
CA PHE A 18 -16.80 -6.69 -6.67
C PHE A 18 -17.17 -5.55 -5.73
N VAL A 19 -16.26 -4.58 -5.56
CA VAL A 19 -16.64 -3.27 -5.04
C VAL A 19 -17.52 -2.63 -6.11
N LYS A 20 -18.78 -2.35 -5.79
CA LYS A 20 -19.76 -1.79 -6.73
C LYS A 20 -19.55 -0.29 -6.92
N THR A 21 -18.40 0.05 -7.53
CA THR A 21 -18.03 1.44 -7.85
C THR A 21 -18.94 2.06 -8.90
N SER A 22 -19.00 3.39 -8.93
CA SER A 22 -19.68 4.17 -9.98
C SER A 22 -19.20 3.74 -11.38
N ARG A 23 -17.87 3.57 -11.53
CA ARG A 23 -17.25 3.04 -12.74
C ARG A 23 -17.85 1.70 -13.15
N LEU A 24 -17.85 0.72 -12.24
CA LEU A 24 -18.33 -0.63 -12.56
C LEU A 24 -19.82 -0.62 -12.92
N LYS A 25 -20.65 0.13 -12.17
CA LYS A 25 -22.09 0.26 -12.46
C LYS A 25 -22.34 0.82 -13.86
N GLN A 26 -21.56 1.82 -14.28
CA GLN A 26 -21.65 2.39 -15.63
C GLN A 26 -21.16 1.42 -16.70
N GLU A 27 -20.06 0.70 -16.47
CA GLU A 27 -19.56 -0.31 -17.42
C GLU A 27 -20.53 -1.49 -17.56
N GLU A 28 -21.19 -1.91 -16.48
CA GLU A 28 -22.28 -2.89 -16.49
C GLU A 28 -23.47 -2.37 -17.32
N TYR A 29 -23.89 -1.11 -17.12
CA TYR A 29 -24.96 -0.49 -17.91
C TYR A 29 -24.66 -0.48 -19.42
N PHE A 30 -23.42 -0.18 -19.80
CA PHE A 30 -23.01 -0.17 -21.21
C PHE A 30 -22.60 -1.55 -21.76
N GLY A 31 -22.62 -2.61 -20.95
CA GLY A 31 -22.20 -3.95 -21.34
C GLY A 31 -20.70 -4.11 -21.66
N GLY A 32 -19.84 -3.23 -21.12
CA GLY A 32 -18.39 -3.33 -21.35
C GLY A 32 -17.59 -2.12 -20.88
N ALA A 33 -16.26 -2.24 -20.93
CA ALA A 33 -15.33 -1.21 -20.46
C ALA A 33 -15.51 0.13 -21.21
N LYS A 34 -15.59 1.23 -20.46
CA LYS A 34 -15.74 2.60 -21.01
C LYS A 34 -14.75 3.60 -20.44
N PHE A 35 -14.20 3.32 -19.25
CA PHE A 35 -13.22 4.19 -18.61
C PHE A 35 -11.81 3.80 -19.06
N MET A 36 -10.92 4.80 -19.12
CA MET A 36 -9.51 4.54 -19.38
C MET A 36 -8.89 3.62 -18.32
N LYS A 37 -7.82 2.92 -18.70
CA LYS A 37 -6.98 2.10 -17.83
C LYS A 37 -5.58 2.69 -17.77
N VAL A 38 -4.84 2.42 -16.69
CA VAL A 38 -3.44 2.85 -16.58
C VAL A 38 -2.59 2.34 -17.75
N GLY A 39 -2.82 1.08 -18.17
CA GLY A 39 -2.15 0.51 -19.34
C GLY A 39 -2.48 1.18 -20.69
N ASP A 40 -3.56 1.95 -20.76
CA ASP A 40 -3.86 2.75 -21.95
C ASP A 40 -2.95 3.99 -22.03
N LEU A 41 -2.38 4.46 -20.91
CA LEU A 41 -1.69 5.76 -20.78
C LEU A 41 -0.24 5.76 -21.32
N LYS A 42 -0.03 5.13 -22.48
CA LYS A 42 1.26 5.05 -23.16
C LYS A 42 1.16 5.50 -24.61
N GLY A 43 2.13 6.30 -25.04
CA GLY A 43 2.23 6.72 -26.44
C GLY A 43 1.09 7.60 -26.94
N LEU A 44 1.00 7.73 -28.27
CA LEU A 44 -0.04 8.53 -28.94
C LEU A 44 -1.45 7.95 -28.74
N PHE A 45 -1.58 6.62 -28.68
CA PHE A 45 -2.86 5.98 -28.38
C PHE A 45 -3.35 6.34 -26.98
N GLY A 46 -2.46 6.37 -25.99
CA GLY A 46 -2.83 6.83 -24.65
C GLY A 46 -3.28 8.29 -24.61
N LEU A 47 -2.62 9.16 -25.38
CA LEU A 47 -3.05 10.55 -25.46
C LEU A 47 -4.46 10.65 -26.08
N PHE A 48 -4.74 9.85 -27.11
CA PHE A 48 -6.08 9.71 -27.67
C PHE A 48 -7.10 9.22 -26.62
N MET A 49 -6.76 8.20 -25.83
CA MET A 49 -7.64 7.68 -24.77
C MET A 49 -7.93 8.71 -23.68
N VAL A 50 -6.94 9.54 -23.30
CA VAL A 50 -7.14 10.68 -22.40
C VAL A 50 -8.16 11.66 -22.97
N GLN A 51 -7.99 12.07 -24.23
CA GLN A 51 -8.92 12.99 -24.90
C GLN A 51 -10.33 12.39 -25.05
N MET A 52 -10.42 11.08 -25.34
CA MET A 52 -11.69 10.38 -25.43
C MET A 52 -12.43 10.34 -24.09
N GLN A 53 -11.73 10.13 -22.96
CA GLN A 53 -12.36 10.23 -21.64
C GLN A 53 -12.88 11.65 -21.38
N LEU A 54 -12.08 12.67 -21.67
CA LEU A 54 -12.48 14.07 -21.48
C LEU A 54 -13.72 14.40 -22.32
N LEU A 55 -13.75 13.95 -23.57
CA LEU A 55 -14.90 14.12 -24.45
C LEU A 55 -16.15 13.40 -23.91
N ARG A 56 -16.04 12.13 -23.52
CA ARG A 56 -17.14 11.35 -22.93
C ARG A 56 -17.68 12.02 -21.67
N THR A 57 -16.81 12.56 -20.84
CA THR A 57 -17.17 13.28 -19.61
C THR A 57 -17.90 14.59 -19.94
N LYS A 58 -17.35 15.40 -20.85
CA LYS A 58 -17.94 16.68 -21.27
C LYS A 58 -19.31 16.51 -21.93
N LEU A 59 -19.47 15.45 -22.72
CA LEU A 59 -20.75 15.07 -23.35
C LEU A 59 -21.71 14.34 -22.40
N LYS A 60 -21.34 14.15 -21.13
CA LYS A 60 -22.13 13.43 -20.11
C LYS A 60 -22.49 11.99 -20.50
N VAL A 61 -21.66 11.37 -21.34
CA VAL A 61 -21.76 9.93 -21.64
C VAL A 61 -21.27 9.11 -20.45
N LEU A 62 -20.24 9.61 -19.75
CA LEU A 62 -19.76 9.06 -18.49
C LEU A 62 -19.99 10.08 -17.37
N ASP A 63 -20.56 9.63 -16.26
CA ASP A 63 -20.71 10.43 -15.05
C ASP A 63 -19.51 10.20 -14.13
N VAL A 64 -18.73 11.26 -13.93
CA VAL A 64 -17.54 11.24 -13.07
C VAL A 64 -17.79 11.87 -11.70
N SER A 65 -19.02 12.31 -11.42
CA SER A 65 -19.36 13.00 -10.16
C SER A 65 -19.22 12.11 -8.92
N TYR A 66 -19.34 10.78 -9.10
CA TYR A 66 -19.16 9.76 -8.06
C TYR A 66 -17.85 8.98 -8.20
N GLY A 67 -16.83 9.62 -8.77
CA GLY A 67 -15.52 9.02 -8.93
C GLY A 67 -15.39 8.12 -10.15
N ILE A 68 -14.14 7.73 -10.46
CA ILE A 68 -13.76 6.89 -11.60
C ILE A 68 -12.91 5.68 -11.20
N GLY A 69 -12.71 5.50 -9.90
CA GLY A 69 -11.83 4.52 -9.29
C GLY A 69 -12.39 3.11 -9.32
N THR A 70 -11.49 2.18 -9.03
CA THR A 70 -11.73 0.75 -9.07
C THR A 70 -11.89 0.12 -7.68
N GLY A 71 -11.55 0.84 -6.61
CA GLY A 71 -11.60 0.34 -5.23
C GLY A 71 -10.81 -0.96 -5.06
N ASN A 72 -9.62 -1.05 -5.67
CA ASN A 72 -8.88 -2.30 -5.85
C ASN A 72 -7.49 -2.31 -5.19
N THR A 73 -6.99 -1.19 -4.67
CA THR A 73 -5.58 -1.11 -4.22
C THR A 73 -5.42 -1.68 -2.82
N ALA A 74 -6.24 -1.20 -1.87
CA ALA A 74 -6.10 -1.58 -0.46
C ALA A 74 -7.43 -1.51 0.28
N LEU A 75 -7.41 -2.01 1.52
CA LEU A 75 -8.50 -1.92 2.48
C LEU A 75 -7.97 -1.28 3.78
N ILE A 76 -8.81 -0.49 4.45
CA ILE A 76 -8.55 -0.06 5.83
C ILE A 76 -9.83 0.02 6.63
N TYR A 77 -9.74 -0.17 7.94
CA TYR A 77 -10.84 0.03 8.87
C TYR A 77 -10.62 1.31 9.69
N HIS A 78 -11.64 2.17 9.77
CA HIS A 78 -11.64 3.33 10.67
C HIS A 78 -13.07 3.73 11.04
N HIS A 79 -13.32 4.03 12.32
CA HIS A 79 -14.60 4.53 12.83
C HIS A 79 -15.86 3.81 12.26
N GLY A 80 -15.96 2.51 12.52
CA GLY A 80 -17.11 1.69 12.10
C GLY A 80 -17.12 1.27 10.62
N LYS A 81 -16.13 1.70 9.82
CA LYS A 81 -16.17 1.58 8.36
C LYS A 81 -14.95 0.84 7.83
N LEU A 82 -15.18 -0.26 7.13
CA LEU A 82 -14.19 -0.86 6.24
C LEU A 82 -14.24 -0.12 4.89
N LEU A 83 -13.11 0.40 4.44
CA LEU A 83 -12.98 1.23 3.25
C LEU A 83 -12.17 0.50 2.18
N ALA A 84 -12.71 0.39 0.98
CA ALA A 84 -11.99 -0.03 -0.21
C ALA A 84 -11.39 1.19 -0.93
N LEU A 85 -10.08 1.15 -1.16
CA LEU A 85 -9.28 2.29 -1.55
C LEU A 85 -8.73 2.16 -2.97
N SER A 86 -8.52 3.30 -3.62
CA SER A 86 -7.90 3.43 -4.94
C SER A 86 -7.28 4.82 -5.05
N GLU A 87 -5.98 4.91 -5.35
CA GLU A 87 -5.16 6.14 -5.25
C GLU A 87 -5.73 7.40 -5.92
N ALA A 88 -6.56 7.25 -6.95
CA ALA A 88 -7.11 8.35 -7.74
C ALA A 88 -8.61 8.61 -7.51
N ASP A 89 -9.18 8.09 -6.41
CA ASP A 89 -10.60 8.26 -6.11
C ASP A 89 -10.86 8.36 -4.60
N LYS A 90 -12.12 8.62 -4.23
CA LYS A 90 -12.60 8.56 -2.85
C LYS A 90 -12.84 7.11 -2.41
N PRO A 91 -12.77 6.82 -1.10
CA PRO A 91 -12.99 5.47 -0.58
C PRO A 91 -14.44 5.00 -0.79
N TYR A 92 -14.63 3.69 -0.97
CA TYR A 92 -15.94 3.04 -0.93
C TYR A 92 -16.11 2.30 0.40
N VAL A 93 -17.23 2.53 1.09
CA VAL A 93 -17.57 1.79 2.31
C VAL A 93 -18.04 0.39 1.95
N VAL A 94 -17.48 -0.60 2.61
CA VAL A 94 -17.85 -2.02 2.52
C VAL A 94 -18.34 -2.48 3.89
N LYS A 95 -19.51 -3.10 3.92
CA LYS A 95 -20.07 -3.76 5.09
C LYS A 95 -19.79 -5.25 5.01
N VAL A 96 -19.26 -5.81 6.10
CA VAL A 96 -19.16 -7.25 6.32
C VAL A 96 -20.46 -7.69 7.00
N LEU A 97 -21.18 -8.60 6.36
CA LEU A 97 -22.45 -9.12 6.86
C LEU A 97 -22.22 -10.22 7.90
N GLU A 98 -23.27 -10.54 8.66
CA GLU A 98 -23.19 -11.53 9.75
C GLU A 98 -22.80 -12.92 9.27
N ASP A 99 -23.10 -13.28 8.02
CA ASP A 99 -22.71 -14.54 7.38
C ASP A 99 -21.30 -14.50 6.76
N GLY A 100 -20.64 -13.34 6.78
CA GLY A 100 -19.33 -13.11 6.16
C GLY A 100 -19.37 -12.58 4.73
N ASP A 101 -20.55 -12.37 4.13
CA ASP A 101 -20.66 -11.73 2.81
C ASP A 101 -20.29 -10.24 2.86
N LEU A 102 -20.00 -9.64 1.70
CA LEU A 102 -19.55 -8.26 1.56
C LEU A 102 -20.55 -7.43 0.76
N GLN A 103 -20.99 -6.31 1.32
CA GLN A 103 -21.88 -5.37 0.66
C GLN A 103 -21.18 -4.03 0.47
N THR A 104 -21.10 -3.53 -0.77
CA THR A 104 -20.68 -2.14 -1.01
C THR A 104 -21.82 -1.19 -0.66
N LEU A 105 -21.62 -0.31 0.32
CA LEU A 105 -22.61 0.68 0.74
C LEU A 105 -22.58 1.93 -0.15
N GLY A 106 -21.40 2.36 -0.57
CA GLY A 106 -21.25 3.51 -1.47
C GLY A 106 -19.94 4.27 -1.28
N LEU A 107 -19.80 5.36 -2.03
CA LEU A 107 -18.68 6.28 -1.93
C LEU A 107 -18.78 7.09 -0.63
N LEU A 108 -17.66 7.29 0.06
CA LEU A 108 -17.59 8.14 1.26
C LEU A 108 -16.87 9.45 0.92
N ASP A 109 -17.52 10.59 1.16
CA ASP A 109 -16.98 11.92 0.92
C ASP A 109 -16.88 12.80 2.18
N TYR A 110 -17.09 12.22 3.37
CA TYR A 110 -16.99 12.87 4.68
C TYR A 110 -17.81 14.17 4.76
N ASP A 111 -19.13 14.08 4.52
CA ASP A 111 -20.04 15.22 4.48
C ASP A 111 -19.56 16.30 3.49
N LYS A 112 -19.13 15.86 2.31
CA LYS A 112 -18.56 16.69 1.23
C LYS A 112 -17.23 17.38 1.57
N ARG A 113 -16.58 17.05 2.69
CA ARG A 113 -15.27 17.63 3.06
C ARG A 113 -14.11 17.04 2.26
N LEU A 114 -14.28 15.84 1.71
CA LEU A 114 -13.32 15.21 0.80
C LEU A 114 -13.60 15.60 -0.66
N ALA A 115 -12.79 16.55 -1.16
CA ALA A 115 -12.87 17.09 -2.52
C ALA A 115 -11.71 16.65 -3.44
N HIS A 116 -10.74 15.93 -2.91
CA HIS A 116 -9.57 15.41 -3.63
C HIS A 116 -9.53 13.87 -3.56
N SER A 117 -8.55 13.25 -4.22
CA SER A 117 -8.26 11.82 -4.13
C SER A 117 -7.91 11.41 -2.69
N PHE A 118 -8.01 10.11 -2.42
CA PHE A 118 -7.69 9.52 -1.12
C PHE A 118 -6.64 8.43 -1.34
N THR A 119 -5.52 8.50 -0.61
CA THR A 119 -4.42 7.52 -0.74
C THR A 119 -4.93 6.11 -0.47
N ALA A 120 -4.33 5.13 -1.13
CA ALA A 120 -4.56 3.73 -0.79
C ALA A 120 -3.84 3.29 0.48
N HIS A 121 -2.98 4.13 1.06
CA HIS A 121 -2.20 3.81 2.25
C HIS A 121 -2.39 4.81 3.40
N PRO A 122 -3.63 5.10 3.83
CA PRO A 122 -3.84 5.85 5.07
C PRO A 122 -3.23 5.09 6.25
N LYS A 123 -2.81 5.82 7.29
CA LYS A 123 -2.26 5.22 8.51
C LYS A 123 -3.19 5.55 9.68
N VAL A 124 -3.64 4.53 10.40
CA VAL A 124 -4.36 4.69 11.67
C VAL A 124 -3.33 4.59 12.78
N ASP A 125 -3.29 5.58 13.67
CA ASP A 125 -2.44 5.52 14.86
C ASP A 125 -3.12 4.67 15.95
N PRO A 126 -2.55 3.52 16.34
CA PRO A 126 -3.18 2.60 17.28
C PRO A 126 -3.37 3.19 18.69
N PHE A 127 -2.75 4.33 19.02
CA PHE A 127 -2.85 4.98 20.33
C PHE A 127 -3.94 6.07 20.38
N THR A 128 -4.16 6.78 19.28
CA THR A 128 -5.11 7.90 19.21
C THR A 128 -6.39 7.55 18.46
N ASP A 129 -6.37 6.47 17.69
CA ASP A 129 -7.40 6.07 16.73
C ASP A 129 -7.69 7.17 15.68
N GLU A 130 -6.75 8.08 15.47
CA GLU A 130 -6.80 9.04 14.37
C GLU A 130 -6.27 8.40 13.10
N MET A 131 -6.93 8.66 11.97
CA MET A 131 -6.49 8.24 10.64
C MET A 131 -5.88 9.41 9.89
N PHE A 132 -4.64 9.22 9.46
CA PHE A 132 -3.89 10.17 8.65
C PHE A 132 -3.92 9.72 7.19
N THR A 133 -4.21 10.66 6.29
CA THR A 133 -4.40 10.37 4.86
C THR A 133 -4.01 11.56 4.01
N PHE A 134 -3.82 11.37 2.72
CA PHE A 134 -3.57 12.44 1.76
C PHE A 134 -4.20 12.09 0.41
N GLY A 135 -4.22 13.05 -0.51
CA GLY A 135 -4.44 12.81 -1.92
C GLY A 135 -3.41 13.56 -2.75
N TYR A 136 -2.89 12.92 -3.81
CA TYR A 136 -2.08 13.60 -4.82
C TYR A 136 -2.90 13.92 -6.08
N SER A 137 -2.48 14.95 -6.80
CA SER A 137 -3.19 15.56 -7.93
C SER A 137 -2.22 15.93 -9.05
N HIS A 138 -2.73 15.97 -10.28
CA HIS A 138 -2.00 16.44 -11.45
C HIS A 138 -1.99 17.97 -11.61
N THR A 139 -2.77 18.68 -10.78
CA THR A 139 -2.85 20.14 -10.74
C THR A 139 -2.71 20.66 -9.30
N PRO A 140 -2.15 21.86 -9.08
CA PRO A 140 -2.03 22.43 -7.75
C PRO A 140 -3.39 22.58 -7.01
N PRO A 141 -3.43 22.35 -5.69
CA PRO A 141 -2.36 21.80 -4.86
C PRO A 141 -2.07 20.34 -5.23
N TYR A 142 -0.79 20.00 -5.43
CA TYR A 142 -0.39 18.68 -5.91
C TYR A 142 -0.53 17.59 -4.84
N VAL A 143 -0.44 17.94 -3.57
CA VAL A 143 -0.65 17.03 -2.44
C VAL A 143 -1.50 17.75 -1.41
N THR A 144 -2.54 17.08 -0.90
CA THR A 144 -3.39 17.59 0.17
C THR A 144 -3.47 16.56 1.29
N TYR A 145 -2.95 16.90 2.45
CA TYR A 145 -2.97 16.09 3.66
C TYR A 145 -4.24 16.32 4.49
N ARG A 146 -4.67 15.28 5.20
CA ARG A 146 -5.88 15.25 6.02
C ARG A 146 -5.65 14.39 7.27
N VAL A 147 -6.29 14.82 8.35
CA VAL A 147 -6.47 14.04 9.57
C VAL A 147 -7.95 13.76 9.73
N ILE A 148 -8.29 12.53 10.09
CA ILE A 148 -9.64 12.10 10.44
C ILE A 148 -9.60 11.65 11.89
N THR A 149 -10.38 12.30 12.74
CA THR A 149 -10.41 12.01 14.18
C THR A 149 -10.95 10.61 14.46
N LYS A 150 -10.70 10.05 15.65
CA LYS A 150 -11.34 8.80 16.13
C LYS A 150 -12.86 8.73 15.95
N ASP A 151 -13.53 9.88 15.99
CA ASP A 151 -14.98 10.01 15.79
C ASP A 151 -15.40 10.12 14.30
N GLY A 152 -14.49 9.83 13.37
CA GLY A 152 -14.74 9.83 11.93
C GLY A 152 -14.85 11.21 11.27
N VAL A 153 -14.50 12.30 11.98
CA VAL A 153 -14.59 13.67 11.46
C VAL A 153 -13.31 14.02 10.69
N MET A 154 -13.45 14.34 9.40
CA MET A 154 -12.35 14.82 8.57
C MET A 154 -12.03 16.30 8.87
N LEU A 155 -10.82 16.58 9.33
CA LEU A 155 -10.36 17.95 9.61
C LEU A 155 -10.07 18.75 8.32
N ASP A 156 -9.75 20.03 8.48
CA ASP A 156 -9.44 20.93 7.36
C ASP A 156 -8.23 20.43 6.53
N PRO A 157 -8.20 20.72 5.21
CA PRO A 157 -7.09 20.31 4.35
C PRO A 157 -5.81 21.03 4.70
N VAL A 158 -4.69 20.32 4.63
CA VAL A 158 -3.34 20.87 4.70
C VAL A 158 -2.65 20.66 3.34
N PRO A 159 -2.65 21.65 2.44
CA PRO A 159 -1.87 21.56 1.20
C PRO A 159 -0.38 21.41 1.52
N ILE A 160 0.29 20.46 0.86
CA ILE A 160 1.74 20.27 0.98
C ILE A 160 2.40 20.81 -0.29
N THR A 161 3.23 21.83 -0.13
CA THR A 161 3.88 22.51 -1.25
C THR A 161 5.03 21.68 -1.80
N ILE A 162 4.84 21.18 -3.03
CA ILE A 162 5.88 20.54 -3.86
C ILE A 162 5.92 21.21 -5.24
N PRO A 163 7.07 21.19 -5.94
CA PRO A 163 7.26 21.98 -7.16
C PRO A 163 6.52 21.40 -8.37
N ASP A 164 6.29 20.09 -8.41
CA ASP A 164 5.81 19.36 -9.59
C ASP A 164 4.84 18.24 -9.17
N PRO A 165 3.95 17.79 -10.07
CA PRO A 165 3.08 16.66 -9.81
C PRO A 165 3.87 15.34 -9.88
N VAL A 166 4.01 14.68 -8.74
CA VAL A 166 4.65 13.37 -8.61
C VAL A 166 3.64 12.29 -8.23
N MET A 167 3.95 11.04 -8.56
CA MET A 167 3.26 9.90 -7.97
C MET A 167 3.75 9.71 -6.53
N MET A 168 2.84 9.89 -5.57
CA MET A 168 3.08 9.63 -4.15
C MET A 168 2.16 8.50 -3.71
N HIS A 169 2.66 7.26 -3.80
CA HIS A 169 1.87 6.05 -3.54
C HIS A 169 1.51 5.90 -2.05
N ASP A 170 2.53 6.07 -1.21
CA ASP A 170 2.45 5.84 0.23
C ASP A 170 3.03 7.04 1.00
N PHE A 171 2.90 7.03 2.32
CA PHE A 171 3.52 7.95 3.26
C PHE A 171 3.71 7.22 4.60
N ALA A 172 4.37 7.84 5.57
CA ALA A 172 4.50 7.25 6.90
C ALA A 172 4.11 8.25 7.99
N ILE A 173 3.79 7.72 9.18
CA ILE A 173 3.58 8.52 10.39
C ILE A 173 4.52 8.03 11.49
N THR A 174 4.83 8.91 12.41
CA THR A 174 5.44 8.61 13.71
C THR A 174 4.46 9.03 14.83
N GLU A 175 4.92 9.01 16.08
CA GLU A 175 4.18 9.59 17.20
C GLU A 175 3.83 11.07 16.99
N ASN A 176 4.71 11.86 16.37
CA ASN A 176 4.52 13.31 16.24
C ASN A 176 4.53 13.83 14.80
N TYR A 177 5.00 13.05 13.82
CA TYR A 177 5.24 13.51 12.46
C TYR A 177 4.52 12.68 11.39
N ALA A 178 4.24 13.31 10.27
CA ALA A 178 3.94 12.68 8.99
C ALA A 178 5.12 12.89 8.04
N ILE A 179 5.43 11.88 7.24
CA ILE A 179 6.58 11.85 6.32
C ILE A 179 6.05 11.72 4.90
N PHE A 180 6.20 12.78 4.11
CA PHE A 180 5.84 12.84 2.69
C PHE A 180 7.05 12.55 1.81
N MET A 181 6.82 11.85 0.70
CA MET A 181 7.90 11.43 -0.20
C MET A 181 7.75 12.12 -1.56
N ASP A 182 8.49 13.21 -1.76
CA ASP A 182 8.60 13.86 -3.06
C ASP A 182 9.71 13.17 -3.86
N LEU A 183 9.30 12.10 -4.54
CA LEU A 183 10.17 11.21 -5.30
C LEU A 183 10.10 11.53 -6.79
N PRO A 184 11.18 11.31 -7.55
CA PRO A 184 11.30 11.80 -8.92
C PRO A 184 10.56 10.94 -9.97
N LEU A 185 9.33 10.51 -9.67
CA LEU A 185 8.40 9.87 -10.60
C LEU A 185 7.29 10.86 -10.97
N TYR A 186 7.47 11.57 -12.08
CA TYR A 186 6.65 12.73 -12.44
C TYR A 186 5.48 12.37 -13.35
N PHE A 187 4.35 13.04 -13.16
CA PHE A 187 3.26 13.06 -14.13
C PHE A 187 3.63 13.99 -15.31
N ARG A 188 4.01 13.42 -16.46
CA ARG A 188 4.45 14.16 -17.65
C ARG A 188 3.69 13.73 -18.92
N PRO A 189 2.43 14.20 -19.12
CA PRO A 189 1.65 13.89 -20.32
C PRO A 189 2.33 14.19 -21.65
N LYS A 190 3.21 15.21 -21.67
CA LYS A 190 3.97 15.58 -22.87
C LYS A 190 4.96 14.48 -23.29
N GLU A 191 5.45 13.64 -22.38
CA GLU A 191 6.37 12.56 -22.73
C GLU A 191 5.67 11.42 -23.48
N MET A 192 4.34 11.33 -23.42
CA MET A 192 3.57 10.33 -24.17
C MET A 192 3.72 10.50 -25.69
N VAL A 193 3.99 11.71 -26.20
CA VAL A 193 4.26 11.91 -27.64
C VAL A 193 5.56 11.22 -28.08
N LYS A 194 6.45 10.89 -27.14
CA LYS A 194 7.69 10.15 -27.36
C LYS A 194 7.53 8.64 -27.14
N GLY A 195 6.29 8.14 -27.02
CA GLY A 195 6.01 6.71 -26.83
C GLY A 195 6.08 6.22 -25.38
N LYS A 196 6.33 7.11 -24.41
CA LYS A 196 6.47 6.77 -22.99
C LYS A 196 5.13 6.65 -22.26
N LEU A 197 5.15 6.03 -21.09
CA LEU A 197 4.07 6.11 -20.10
C LEU A 197 3.92 7.56 -19.58
N ILE A 198 2.71 7.90 -19.15
CA ILE A 198 2.40 9.22 -18.58
C ILE A 198 3.19 9.56 -17.32
N PHE A 199 3.62 8.56 -16.56
CA PHE A 199 4.54 8.71 -15.43
C PHE A 199 5.96 8.40 -15.88
N THR A 200 6.88 9.34 -15.67
CA THR A 200 8.28 9.19 -16.09
C THR A 200 9.22 9.47 -14.92
N PHE A 201 10.12 8.52 -14.66
CA PHE A 201 11.15 8.66 -13.64
C PHE A 201 12.29 9.57 -14.13
N ASP A 202 12.79 10.44 -13.26
CA ASP A 202 13.92 11.33 -13.55
C ASP A 202 15.15 10.92 -12.72
N PRO A 203 16.10 10.17 -13.30
CA PRO A 203 17.27 9.68 -12.57
C PRO A 203 18.25 10.80 -12.17
N THR A 204 18.06 12.03 -12.69
CA THR A 204 18.93 13.17 -12.40
C THR A 204 18.54 13.92 -11.13
N LYS A 205 17.35 13.65 -10.58
CA LYS A 205 16.79 14.32 -9.42
C LYS A 205 17.02 13.50 -8.16
N LYS A 206 17.32 14.17 -7.05
CA LYS A 206 17.36 13.54 -5.72
C LYS A 206 15.95 13.21 -5.23
N ALA A 207 15.85 12.28 -4.29
CA ALA A 207 14.63 12.05 -3.53
C ALA A 207 14.54 13.06 -2.38
N ARG A 208 13.34 13.58 -2.11
CA ARG A 208 13.10 14.52 -1.00
C ARG A 208 12.04 13.97 -0.05
N PHE A 209 12.29 14.11 1.26
CA PHE A 209 11.43 13.62 2.33
C PHE A 209 11.00 14.79 3.21
N GLY A 210 9.70 15.06 3.26
CA GLY A 210 9.11 16.16 4.01
C GLY A 210 8.58 15.66 5.34
N VAL A 211 9.20 16.05 6.45
CA VAL A 211 8.77 15.69 7.80
C VAL A 211 7.96 16.86 8.37
N LEU A 212 6.68 16.64 8.62
CA LEU A 212 5.71 17.63 9.08
C LEU A 212 5.11 17.18 10.42
N PRO A 213 4.91 18.06 11.43
CA PRO A 213 4.11 17.70 12.59
C PRO A 213 2.72 17.19 12.16
N ARG A 214 2.34 15.99 12.56
CA ARG A 214 1.18 15.27 11.98
C ARG A 214 -0.17 15.95 12.19
N CYS A 215 -0.27 16.89 13.12
CA CYS A 215 -1.48 17.70 13.37
C CYS A 215 -1.30 19.18 13.00
N ALA A 216 -0.32 19.52 12.16
CA ALA A 216 -0.09 20.88 11.67
C ALA A 216 -1.32 21.43 10.91
N LYS A 217 -1.46 22.76 10.90
CA LYS A 217 -2.57 23.46 10.21
C LYS A 217 -2.21 23.92 8.80
N ASP A 218 -0.92 24.01 8.52
CA ASP A 218 -0.32 24.34 7.23
C ASP A 218 1.03 23.61 7.11
N ASP A 219 1.70 23.75 5.96
CA ASP A 219 3.00 23.12 5.70
C ASP A 219 4.19 23.98 6.15
N SER A 220 3.99 25.09 6.87
CA SER A 220 5.08 26.01 7.25
C SER A 220 6.14 25.38 8.15
N GLN A 221 5.76 24.33 8.89
CA GLN A 221 6.63 23.57 9.78
C GLN A 221 7.30 22.36 9.10
N ILE A 222 7.06 22.15 7.81
CA ILE A 222 7.65 21.02 7.09
C ILE A 222 9.17 21.19 6.99
N ARG A 223 9.90 20.10 7.24
CA ARG A 223 11.34 20.03 7.01
C ARG A 223 11.66 19.04 5.92
N TRP A 224 12.29 19.53 4.85
CA TRP A 224 12.69 18.71 3.71
C TRP A 224 14.11 18.21 3.87
N PHE A 225 14.29 16.92 3.68
CA PHE A 225 15.57 16.22 3.68
C PHE A 225 15.84 15.66 2.29
N GLU A 226 17.10 15.65 1.85
CA GLU A 226 17.49 15.09 0.56
C GLU A 226 18.30 13.80 0.76
N LEU A 227 17.96 12.77 -0.02
CA LEU A 227 18.73 11.54 -0.15
C LEU A 227 19.05 11.26 -1.62
N PRO A 228 20.00 10.35 -1.93
CA PRO A 228 20.24 9.92 -3.30
C PRO A 228 18.96 9.50 -4.02
N ASN A 229 18.98 9.59 -5.35
CA ASN A 229 17.87 9.20 -6.20
C ASN A 229 17.32 7.80 -5.85
N CYS A 230 16.00 7.72 -5.70
CA CYS A 230 15.28 6.49 -5.45
C CYS A 230 13.78 6.67 -5.70
N PHE A 231 13.06 5.55 -5.74
CA PHE A 231 11.61 5.53 -5.65
C PHE A 231 11.17 4.55 -4.57
N ILE A 232 10.01 4.78 -3.97
CA ILE A 232 9.45 3.96 -2.91
C ILE A 232 7.97 3.78 -3.24
N PHE A 233 7.55 2.52 -3.38
CA PHE A 233 6.13 2.19 -3.33
C PHE A 233 5.67 2.08 -1.88
N HIS A 234 6.29 1.21 -1.08
CA HIS A 234 5.76 0.86 0.24
C HIS A 234 6.76 1.13 1.37
N ASN A 235 6.23 1.67 2.46
CA ASN A 235 6.94 1.82 3.72
C ASN A 235 6.54 0.71 4.69
N ALA A 236 7.50 0.21 5.47
CA ALA A 236 7.22 -0.71 6.56
C ALA A 236 6.64 0.04 7.77
N ASN A 237 7.40 1.02 8.29
CA ASN A 237 7.01 1.85 9.43
C ASN A 237 7.95 3.04 9.57
N ALA A 238 7.60 3.99 10.44
CA ALA A 238 8.48 5.06 10.89
C ALA A 238 8.34 5.32 12.39
N TRP A 239 9.37 5.85 13.02
CA TRP A 239 9.37 6.23 14.44
C TRP A 239 10.39 7.34 14.74
N GLU A 240 10.39 7.79 15.99
CA GLU A 240 11.32 8.81 16.50
C GLU A 240 12.36 8.19 17.44
N GLU A 241 13.62 8.58 17.30
CA GLU A 241 14.73 8.16 18.14
C GLU A 241 15.63 9.37 18.47
N GLY A 242 15.40 9.97 19.64
CA GLY A 242 16.08 11.21 20.03
C GLY A 242 15.74 12.37 19.09
N ASP A 243 16.76 12.95 18.46
CA ASP A 243 16.61 14.04 17.48
C ASP A 243 16.35 13.51 16.05
N GLU A 244 16.21 12.20 15.85
CA GLU A 244 16.06 11.58 14.53
C GLU A 244 14.65 11.02 14.30
N VAL A 245 14.17 11.16 13.07
CA VAL A 245 13.05 10.38 12.53
C VAL A 245 13.63 9.25 11.68
N VAL A 246 13.20 8.03 11.97
CA VAL A 246 13.63 6.81 11.27
C VAL A 246 12.48 6.30 10.40
N LEU A 247 12.77 5.96 9.15
CA LEU A 247 11.84 5.39 8.17
C LEU A 247 12.41 4.08 7.65
N VAL A 248 11.63 3.00 7.73
CA VAL A 248 11.98 1.70 7.12
C VAL A 248 11.11 1.49 5.90
N THR A 249 11.73 1.21 4.75
CA THR A 249 11.06 1.27 3.45
C THR A 249 11.63 0.29 2.43
N CYS A 250 10.80 -0.13 1.48
CA CYS A 250 11.23 -0.85 0.28
C CYS A 250 11.58 0.17 -0.82
N ARG A 251 12.88 0.27 -1.10
CA ARG A 251 13.46 1.22 -2.04
C ARG A 251 13.71 0.56 -3.39
N LEU A 252 13.40 1.29 -4.45
CA LEU A 252 13.69 0.98 -5.83
C LEU A 252 14.77 1.90 -6.39
N GLN A 253 15.68 1.33 -7.18
CA GLN A 253 16.67 2.09 -7.91
C GLN A 253 16.25 2.26 -9.38
N ASN A 254 16.07 3.52 -9.81
CA ASN A 254 15.78 3.88 -11.21
C ASN A 254 14.64 3.09 -11.87
N PRO A 255 13.42 3.03 -11.29
CA PRO A 255 12.35 2.24 -11.87
C PRO A 255 11.93 2.78 -13.25
N ASP A 256 11.94 1.91 -14.25
CA ASP A 256 11.28 2.18 -15.53
C ASP A 256 9.90 1.52 -15.59
N LEU A 257 8.84 2.32 -15.43
CA LEU A 257 7.46 1.83 -15.50
C LEU A 257 7.05 1.39 -16.91
N ASP A 258 7.77 1.80 -17.96
CA ASP A 258 7.51 1.31 -19.33
C ASP A 258 7.82 -0.19 -19.46
N MET A 259 8.67 -0.73 -18.58
CA MET A 259 9.10 -2.13 -18.55
C MET A 259 8.18 -3.04 -17.73
N VAL A 260 7.10 -2.52 -17.12
CA VAL A 260 6.13 -3.35 -16.38
C VAL A 260 5.48 -4.41 -17.28
N ASN A 261 5.42 -4.19 -18.60
CA ASN A 261 4.95 -5.18 -19.59
C ASN A 261 6.11 -5.82 -20.40
N GLY A 262 7.37 -5.62 -19.99
CA GLY A 262 8.56 -6.19 -20.63
C GLY A 262 8.79 -7.66 -20.31
N ALA A 263 9.90 -8.23 -20.79
CA ALA A 263 10.22 -9.63 -20.48
C ALA A 263 10.56 -9.79 -18.99
N MET A 264 10.29 -10.97 -18.40
CA MET A 264 10.48 -11.24 -16.97
C MET A 264 11.90 -10.91 -16.47
N LYS A 265 12.92 -11.17 -17.30
CA LYS A 265 14.33 -10.84 -16.97
C LYS A 265 14.57 -9.33 -16.91
N GLU A 266 13.99 -8.57 -17.82
CA GLU A 266 14.09 -7.10 -17.87
C GLU A 266 13.36 -6.48 -16.67
N GLN A 267 12.22 -7.04 -16.27
CA GLN A 267 11.51 -6.64 -15.05
C GLN A 267 12.37 -6.85 -13.79
N LEU A 268 12.98 -8.02 -13.63
CA LEU A 268 13.81 -8.33 -12.46
C LEU A 268 15.08 -7.46 -12.37
N GLU A 269 15.70 -7.14 -13.51
CA GLU A 269 16.88 -6.27 -13.55
C GLU A 269 16.53 -4.80 -13.27
N ASN A 270 15.31 -4.37 -13.62
CA ASN A 270 14.82 -3.00 -13.49
C ASN A 270 14.17 -2.70 -12.12
N PHE A 271 13.56 -3.69 -11.47
CA PHE A 271 12.87 -3.54 -10.18
C PHE A 271 13.70 -4.16 -9.05
N LYS A 272 14.83 -3.51 -8.75
CA LYS A 272 15.66 -3.90 -7.59
C LYS A 272 15.06 -3.33 -6.30
N ASN A 273 14.19 -4.12 -5.68
CA ASN A 273 13.47 -3.72 -4.46
C ASN A 273 14.23 -4.25 -3.24
N GLU A 274 14.70 -3.33 -2.42
CA GLU A 274 15.58 -3.58 -1.27
C GLU A 274 15.01 -2.89 -0.03
N LEU A 275 15.11 -3.53 1.13
CA LEU A 275 14.74 -2.91 2.40
C LEU A 275 15.84 -1.92 2.82
N TYR A 276 15.45 -0.71 3.22
CA TYR A 276 16.34 0.34 3.71
C TYR A 276 15.82 0.94 5.02
N GLU A 277 16.77 1.35 5.86
CA GLU A 277 16.54 2.30 6.95
C GLU A 277 17.02 3.68 6.50
N MET A 278 16.18 4.70 6.64
CA MET A 278 16.49 6.10 6.37
C MET A 278 16.35 6.89 7.66
N ARG A 279 17.32 7.77 7.95
CA ARG A 279 17.34 8.59 9.15
C ARG A 279 17.39 10.07 8.79
N PHE A 280 16.56 10.86 9.47
CA PHE A 280 16.42 12.30 9.27
C PHE A 280 16.65 13.02 10.59
N ASN A 281 17.77 13.73 10.72
CA ASN A 281 18.09 14.44 11.95
C ASN A 281 17.37 15.80 12.00
N MET A 282 16.35 15.88 12.83
CA MET A 282 15.49 17.05 13.02
C MET A 282 16.19 18.23 13.67
N LYS A 283 17.45 18.10 14.13
CA LYS A 283 18.22 19.24 14.66
C LYS A 283 19.20 19.78 13.64
N THR A 284 20.03 18.90 13.07
CA THR A 284 21.13 19.27 12.17
C THR A 284 20.71 19.39 10.71
N GLY A 285 19.59 18.78 10.31
CA GLY A 285 19.18 18.68 8.90
C GLY A 285 19.92 17.59 8.11
N ALA A 286 20.77 16.78 8.77
CA ALA A 286 21.44 15.66 8.13
C ALA A 286 20.45 14.53 7.80
N ALA A 287 20.69 13.83 6.68
CA ALA A 287 19.95 12.64 6.30
C ALA A 287 20.90 11.53 5.88
N SER A 288 20.57 10.29 6.22
CA SER A 288 21.35 9.11 5.84
C SER A 288 20.43 7.94 5.48
N GLN A 289 20.99 6.94 4.79
CA GLN A 289 20.29 5.71 4.47
C GLN A 289 21.24 4.51 4.58
N LYS A 290 20.73 3.39 5.06
CA LYS A 290 21.42 2.12 5.25
C LYS A 290 20.62 1.01 4.60
N GLN A 291 21.27 0.22 3.74
CA GLN A 291 20.65 -0.96 3.14
C GLN A 291 20.50 -2.05 4.22
N LEU A 292 19.32 -2.66 4.29
CA LEU A 292 18.98 -3.74 5.22
C LEU A 292 18.83 -5.10 4.53
N SER A 293 18.50 -5.14 3.24
CA SER A 293 18.39 -6.40 2.51
C SER A 293 19.00 -6.31 1.11
N VAL A 294 19.37 -7.48 0.57
CA VAL A 294 19.55 -7.61 -0.88
C VAL A 294 18.20 -7.49 -1.60
N SER A 295 18.26 -7.36 -2.92
CA SER A 295 17.10 -7.16 -3.79
C SER A 295 16.10 -8.34 -3.77
N ALA A 296 14.87 -8.04 -4.22
CA ALA A 296 13.68 -8.89 -4.36
C ALA A 296 12.72 -8.90 -3.16
N VAL A 297 12.68 -7.81 -2.39
CA VAL A 297 11.80 -7.66 -1.22
C VAL A 297 10.86 -6.47 -1.37
N ASP A 298 9.56 -6.69 -1.23
CA ASP A 298 8.53 -5.64 -1.22
C ASP A 298 7.33 -6.05 -0.34
N PHE A 299 6.26 -5.25 -0.32
CA PHE A 299 5.08 -5.41 0.52
C PHE A 299 5.45 -5.61 2.00
N PRO A 300 6.18 -4.65 2.59
CA PRO A 300 6.58 -4.75 3.98
C PRO A 300 5.36 -4.61 4.89
N ARG A 301 5.30 -5.45 5.93
CA ARG A 301 4.27 -5.48 6.96
C ARG A 301 4.93 -5.59 8.32
N ILE A 302 4.25 -5.05 9.32
CA ILE A 302 4.66 -5.05 10.73
C ILE A 302 3.48 -5.51 11.59
N ASN A 303 3.71 -5.71 12.88
CA ASN A 303 2.63 -5.70 13.85
C ASN A 303 2.05 -4.27 13.91
N GLU A 304 0.83 -4.08 13.39
CA GLU A 304 0.18 -2.76 13.27
C GLU A 304 -0.09 -2.08 14.63
N SER A 305 0.00 -2.82 15.74
CA SER A 305 -0.02 -2.22 17.09
C SER A 305 1.18 -1.28 17.34
N TYR A 306 2.21 -1.35 16.50
CA TYR A 306 3.42 -0.53 16.53
C TYR A 306 3.47 0.52 15.41
N THR A 307 2.40 0.73 14.64
CA THR A 307 2.39 1.78 13.61
C THR A 307 2.74 3.14 14.21
N GLY A 308 3.76 3.78 13.64
CA GLY A 308 4.30 5.06 14.13
C GLY A 308 5.15 4.97 15.40
N ARG A 309 5.46 3.76 15.90
CA ARG A 309 6.34 3.50 17.04
C ARG A 309 7.50 2.60 16.65
N LYS A 310 8.56 2.61 17.47
CA LYS A 310 9.73 1.74 17.25
C LYS A 310 9.28 0.29 17.32
N GLN A 311 9.68 -0.48 16.32
CA GLN A 311 9.45 -1.90 16.17
C GLN A 311 10.80 -2.60 15.99
N GLN A 312 10.81 -3.93 16.09
CA GLN A 312 11.95 -4.80 15.81
C GLN A 312 11.78 -5.62 14.54
N TYR A 313 10.57 -6.08 14.22
CA TYR A 313 10.34 -7.06 13.16
C TYR A 313 9.61 -6.48 11.95
N VAL A 314 10.14 -6.79 10.76
CA VAL A 314 9.50 -6.50 9.48
C VAL A 314 9.30 -7.79 8.72
N TYR A 315 8.09 -8.02 8.26
CA TYR A 315 7.73 -9.10 7.35
C TYR A 315 7.67 -8.55 5.93
N GLY A 316 8.24 -9.23 4.96
CA GLY A 316 8.19 -8.82 3.56
C GLY A 316 7.85 -10.00 2.65
N THR A 317 7.53 -9.70 1.40
CA THR A 317 7.36 -10.69 0.35
C THR A 317 8.65 -10.83 -0.44
N ILE A 318 9.00 -12.07 -0.79
CA ILE A 318 10.07 -12.36 -1.74
C ILE A 318 9.44 -12.42 -3.14
N LEU A 319 9.90 -11.56 -4.03
CA LEU A 319 9.38 -11.45 -5.39
C LEU A 319 10.12 -12.40 -6.35
N ASP A 320 9.36 -13.11 -7.19
CA ASP A 320 9.85 -13.83 -8.37
C ASP A 320 9.85 -12.92 -9.61
N ASN A 321 8.91 -11.97 -9.65
CA ASN A 321 8.88 -10.80 -10.55
C ASN A 321 7.93 -9.76 -9.93
N ILE A 322 7.66 -8.66 -10.64
CA ILE A 322 6.82 -7.54 -10.16
C ILE A 322 5.42 -8.00 -9.66
N THR A 323 4.90 -9.12 -10.17
CA THR A 323 3.53 -9.58 -9.91
C THR A 323 3.42 -10.86 -9.09
N LYS A 324 4.53 -11.56 -8.85
CA LYS A 324 4.53 -12.91 -8.28
C LYS A 324 5.36 -12.98 -7.01
N VAL A 325 4.71 -13.29 -5.88
CA VAL A 325 5.36 -13.54 -4.58
C VAL A 325 5.70 -15.02 -4.47
N LYS A 326 6.97 -15.39 -4.25
CA LYS A 326 7.41 -16.80 -4.10
C LYS A 326 7.66 -17.23 -2.65
N GLY A 327 7.64 -16.28 -1.71
CA GLY A 327 7.86 -16.59 -0.30
C GLY A 327 7.68 -15.38 0.59
N ILE A 328 7.72 -15.60 1.89
CA ILE A 328 7.65 -14.56 2.92
C ILE A 328 8.97 -14.55 3.68
N ILE A 329 9.47 -13.36 4.00
CA ILE A 329 10.74 -13.15 4.71
C ILE A 329 10.50 -12.34 5.98
N LYS A 330 11.22 -12.68 7.04
CA LYS A 330 11.21 -11.94 8.31
C LYS A 330 12.58 -11.32 8.56
N PHE A 331 12.58 -10.03 8.87
CA PHE A 331 13.74 -9.25 9.27
C PHE A 331 13.68 -8.91 10.76
N ASP A 332 14.82 -9.00 11.43
CA ASP A 332 15.07 -8.47 12.77
C ASP A 332 15.95 -7.23 12.65
N LEU A 333 15.38 -6.05 12.91
CA LEU A 333 16.06 -4.76 12.78
C LEU A 333 17.07 -4.49 13.91
N HIS A 334 17.07 -5.27 14.98
CA HIS A 334 18.11 -5.19 16.01
C HIS A 334 19.38 -5.94 15.63
N ALA A 335 19.29 -6.87 14.67
CA ALA A 335 20.44 -7.55 14.12
C ALA A 335 21.05 -6.78 12.94
N GLU A 336 22.36 -6.86 12.80
CA GLU A 336 23.07 -6.22 11.69
C GLU A 336 22.94 -7.04 10.40
N PRO A 337 22.71 -6.39 9.24
CA PRO A 337 22.74 -7.07 7.95
C PRO A 337 24.11 -7.71 7.69
N GLU A 338 24.09 -8.95 7.20
CA GLU A 338 25.32 -9.65 6.85
C GLU A 338 25.86 -9.15 5.49
N GLY A 339 27.08 -8.61 5.49
CA GLY A 339 27.70 -8.07 4.29
C GLY A 339 28.07 -9.16 3.26
N GLY A 340 28.09 -8.80 1.97
CA GLY A 340 28.57 -9.68 0.90
C GLY A 340 27.56 -10.73 0.41
N LYS A 341 26.34 -10.76 0.96
CA LYS A 341 25.25 -11.56 0.41
C LYS A 341 24.80 -11.02 -0.95
N ASN A 342 24.55 -11.93 -1.89
CA ASN A 342 23.94 -11.63 -3.19
C ASN A 342 22.55 -12.27 -3.35
N LYS A 343 22.08 -12.98 -2.33
CA LYS A 343 20.82 -13.72 -2.29
C LYS A 343 20.19 -13.61 -0.91
N LEU A 344 18.86 -13.75 -0.86
CA LEU A 344 18.08 -13.76 0.38
C LEU A 344 18.24 -15.13 1.05
N GLU A 345 18.93 -15.17 2.18
CA GLU A 345 19.21 -16.37 2.96
C GLU A 345 19.20 -16.01 4.45
N VAL A 346 18.71 -16.92 5.30
CA VAL A 346 18.69 -16.75 6.76
C VAL A 346 20.10 -16.48 7.29
N GLY A 347 20.23 -15.51 8.20
CA GLY A 347 21.49 -15.05 8.79
C GLY A 347 21.64 -13.53 8.77
N GLY A 348 22.39 -12.99 9.73
CA GLY A 348 22.41 -11.54 10.00
C GLY A 348 21.03 -11.07 10.47
N ASN A 349 20.50 -10.05 9.82
CA ASN A 349 19.16 -9.52 10.10
C ASN A 349 18.01 -10.31 9.47
N VAL A 350 18.26 -11.34 8.65
CA VAL A 350 17.21 -12.21 8.12
C VAL A 350 16.98 -13.36 9.11
N SER A 351 15.88 -13.31 9.86
CA SER A 351 15.59 -14.28 10.93
C SER A 351 14.79 -15.50 10.46
N GLY A 352 14.15 -15.43 9.28
CA GLY A 352 13.39 -16.57 8.75
C GLY A 352 12.87 -16.34 7.33
N ILE A 353 12.70 -17.42 6.58
CA ILE A 353 12.13 -17.43 5.22
C ILE A 353 11.13 -18.58 5.14
N PHE A 354 9.92 -18.27 4.68
CA PHE A 354 8.91 -19.24 4.29
C PHE A 354 8.86 -19.33 2.77
N ASP A 355 9.35 -20.43 2.21
CA ASP A 355 9.35 -20.71 0.76
C ASP A 355 8.04 -21.41 0.36
N LEU A 356 7.35 -20.90 -0.66
CA LEU A 356 6.12 -21.52 -1.16
C LEU A 356 6.37 -22.78 -2.00
N GLY A 357 7.62 -22.97 -2.44
CA GLY A 357 7.99 -24.02 -3.38
C GLY A 357 7.69 -23.64 -4.83
N PRO A 358 8.01 -24.55 -5.77
CA PRO A 358 7.90 -24.28 -7.20
C PRO A 358 6.46 -24.09 -7.66
N GLU A 359 6.25 -23.15 -8.59
CA GLU A 359 4.96 -22.86 -9.25
C GLU A 359 3.81 -22.47 -8.29
N ARG A 360 4.16 -22.08 -7.06
CA ARG A 360 3.21 -21.59 -6.05
C ARG A 360 3.54 -20.15 -5.72
N TYR A 361 2.52 -19.31 -5.77
CA TYR A 361 2.69 -17.87 -5.64
C TYR A 361 1.69 -17.28 -4.65
N GLY A 362 2.20 -16.44 -3.75
CA GLY A 362 1.47 -15.86 -2.65
C GLY A 362 0.87 -14.48 -2.97
N SER A 363 0.29 -13.91 -1.93
CA SER A 363 -0.11 -12.50 -1.83
C SER A 363 0.70 -11.81 -0.73
N GLU A 364 0.44 -10.53 -0.49
CA GLU A 364 0.90 -9.85 0.73
C GLU A 364 0.43 -10.62 1.98
N ALA A 365 1.33 -10.81 2.95
CA ALA A 365 1.02 -11.46 4.22
C ALA A 365 0.65 -10.43 5.28
N ILE A 366 -0.52 -10.59 5.89
CA ILE A 366 -0.95 -9.77 7.02
C ILE A 366 -0.45 -10.41 8.31
N PHE A 367 0.15 -9.61 9.19
CA PHE A 367 0.42 -10.01 10.56
C PHE A 367 -0.84 -9.86 11.43
N VAL A 368 -1.19 -10.93 12.15
CA VAL A 368 -2.29 -10.95 13.11
C VAL A 368 -1.72 -11.32 14.48
N PRO A 369 -1.70 -10.39 15.46
CA PRO A 369 -1.17 -10.71 16.79
C PRO A 369 -2.03 -11.75 17.48
N ARG A 370 -1.41 -12.62 18.29
CA ARG A 370 -2.15 -13.56 19.16
C ARG A 370 -3.05 -12.81 20.14
N HIS A 371 -2.53 -11.72 20.70
CA HIS A 371 -3.25 -10.80 21.57
C HIS A 371 -3.09 -9.38 21.05
N PRO A 372 -4.18 -8.62 20.83
CA PRO A 372 -4.09 -7.25 20.36
C PRO A 372 -3.24 -6.36 21.29
N GLY A 373 -2.55 -5.38 20.71
CA GLY A 373 -1.73 -4.42 21.45
C GLY A 373 -0.24 -4.80 21.54
N VAL A 374 0.43 -4.22 22.54
CA VAL A 374 1.90 -4.25 22.69
C VAL A 374 2.37 -4.97 23.96
N THR A 375 1.50 -5.76 24.59
CA THR A 375 1.80 -6.43 25.87
C THR A 375 2.48 -7.79 25.71
N SER A 376 2.31 -8.42 24.55
CA SER A 376 3.02 -9.65 24.17
C SER A 376 4.32 -9.34 23.44
N GLU A 377 5.14 -10.35 23.19
CA GLU A 377 6.26 -10.22 22.27
C GLU A 377 5.76 -9.73 20.90
N GLU A 378 6.54 -8.85 20.26
CA GLU A 378 6.11 -8.13 19.05
C GLU A 378 5.71 -9.06 17.89
N ASP A 379 6.39 -10.20 17.76
CA ASP A 379 6.20 -11.22 16.74
C ASP A 379 5.32 -12.41 17.18
N ASP A 380 4.71 -12.36 18.39
CA ASP A 380 3.76 -13.38 18.84
C ASP A 380 2.43 -13.27 18.10
N GLY A 381 2.36 -13.98 16.99
CA GLY A 381 1.20 -13.96 16.13
C GLY A 381 1.37 -14.85 14.91
N TYR A 382 0.54 -14.57 13.92
CA TYR A 382 0.42 -15.36 12.71
C TYR A 382 0.56 -14.47 11.48
N LEU A 383 1.12 -15.02 10.42
CA LEU A 383 1.05 -14.43 9.09
C LEU A 383 -0.01 -15.18 8.28
N ILE A 384 -0.93 -14.42 7.68
CA ILE A 384 -2.04 -14.95 6.89
C ILE A 384 -1.97 -14.39 5.47
N PHE A 385 -1.99 -15.26 4.47
CA PHE A 385 -1.92 -14.87 3.05
C PHE A 385 -2.57 -15.92 2.14
N PHE A 386 -3.08 -15.47 1.00
CA PHE A 386 -3.52 -16.36 -0.08
C PHE A 386 -2.33 -16.94 -0.84
N VAL A 387 -2.48 -18.18 -1.30
CA VAL A 387 -1.56 -18.87 -2.20
C VAL A 387 -2.33 -19.38 -3.42
N HIS A 388 -1.74 -19.25 -4.59
CA HIS A 388 -2.19 -19.84 -5.84
C HIS A 388 -1.15 -20.83 -6.35
N ASP A 389 -1.57 -22.07 -6.53
CA ASP A 389 -0.78 -23.11 -7.20
C ASP A 389 -1.09 -23.06 -8.70
N GLU A 390 -0.13 -22.59 -9.51
CA GLU A 390 -0.28 -22.49 -10.96
C GLU A 390 -0.29 -23.86 -11.65
N LYS A 391 0.28 -24.89 -11.01
CA LYS A 391 0.31 -26.26 -11.54
C LYS A 391 -1.04 -26.94 -11.40
N THR A 392 -1.70 -26.79 -10.26
CA THR A 392 -3.03 -27.40 -10.01
C THR A 392 -4.19 -26.46 -10.33
N GLY A 393 -3.93 -25.16 -10.47
CA GLY A 393 -4.95 -24.12 -10.65
C GLY A 393 -5.73 -23.78 -9.38
N LYS A 394 -5.39 -24.39 -8.24
CA LYS A 394 -6.08 -24.21 -6.96
C LYS A 394 -5.57 -22.99 -6.20
N SER A 395 -6.34 -22.55 -5.22
CA SER A 395 -5.94 -21.53 -4.26
C SER A 395 -6.28 -21.98 -2.85
N GLU A 396 -5.51 -21.45 -1.90
CA GLU A 396 -5.64 -21.72 -0.47
C GLU A 396 -5.30 -20.46 0.33
N VAL A 397 -5.61 -20.47 1.62
CA VAL A 397 -5.07 -19.50 2.59
C VAL A 397 -4.15 -20.23 3.55
N ASN A 398 -2.93 -19.73 3.67
CA ASN A 398 -1.94 -20.27 4.59
C ASN A 398 -1.88 -19.40 5.85
N VAL A 399 -1.81 -20.07 6.99
CA VAL A 399 -1.57 -19.47 8.30
C VAL A 399 -0.25 -20.04 8.80
N ILE A 400 0.76 -19.19 8.94
CA ILE A 400 2.08 -19.59 9.45
C ILE A 400 2.38 -18.86 10.76
N ASP A 401 3.20 -19.47 11.60
CA ASP A 401 3.65 -18.86 12.85
C ASP A 401 4.70 -17.77 12.54
N ALA A 402 4.38 -16.52 12.91
CA ALA A 402 5.17 -15.35 12.55
C ALA A 402 6.49 -15.25 13.34
N LYS A 403 6.59 -15.96 14.47
CA LYS A 403 7.78 -15.98 15.30
C LYS A 403 8.81 -16.95 14.74
N THR A 404 8.39 -18.19 14.53
CA THR A 404 9.25 -19.31 14.12
C THR A 404 9.52 -19.36 12.63
N MET A 405 8.64 -18.79 11.79
CA MET A 405 8.72 -18.90 10.33
C MET A 405 8.86 -20.35 9.85
N SER A 406 8.23 -21.30 10.57
CA SER A 406 8.27 -22.72 10.26
C SER A 406 7.86 -23.02 8.81
N ALA A 407 8.57 -23.94 8.15
CA ALA A 407 8.23 -24.40 6.81
C ALA A 407 6.89 -25.17 6.76
N GLU A 408 6.43 -25.69 7.90
CA GLU A 408 5.11 -26.30 8.04
C GLU A 408 4.09 -25.25 8.50
N PRO A 409 3.06 -24.93 7.69
CA PRO A 409 1.99 -24.03 8.10
C PRO A 409 1.23 -24.56 9.33
N VAL A 410 0.78 -23.63 10.17
CA VAL A 410 -0.11 -23.94 11.31
C VAL A 410 -1.47 -24.41 10.80
N ALA A 411 -1.96 -23.80 9.71
CA ALA A 411 -3.17 -24.22 9.03
C ALA A 411 -3.12 -23.88 7.54
N VAL A 412 -3.79 -24.69 6.73
CA VAL A 412 -4.04 -24.45 5.31
C VAL A 412 -5.53 -24.60 5.08
N VAL A 413 -6.16 -23.59 4.48
CA VAL A 413 -7.58 -23.58 4.13
C VAL A 413 -7.71 -23.62 2.61
N GLU A 414 -8.12 -24.77 2.06
CA GLU A 414 -8.40 -24.90 0.63
C GLU A 414 -9.60 -24.03 0.23
N LEU A 415 -9.50 -23.33 -0.90
CA LEU A 415 -10.56 -22.47 -1.42
C LEU A 415 -11.33 -23.14 -2.57
N PRO A 416 -12.64 -22.88 -2.70
CA PRO A 416 -13.47 -23.49 -3.74
C PRO A 416 -13.17 -22.94 -5.15
N HIS A 417 -12.47 -21.81 -5.25
CA HIS A 417 -12.18 -21.13 -6.50
C HIS A 417 -10.77 -20.53 -6.49
N ARG A 418 -10.23 -20.31 -7.69
CA ARG A 418 -8.98 -19.57 -7.88
C ARG A 418 -9.11 -18.14 -7.37
N VAL A 419 -8.17 -17.73 -6.51
CA VAL A 419 -7.94 -16.34 -6.13
C VAL A 419 -6.81 -15.79 -7.03
N PRO A 420 -7.06 -14.75 -7.85
CA PRO A 420 -6.03 -14.13 -8.67
C PRO A 420 -5.03 -13.35 -7.80
N TYR A 421 -3.87 -13.02 -8.36
CA TYR A 421 -2.91 -12.12 -7.71
C TYR A 421 -3.56 -10.78 -7.37
N GLY A 422 -3.30 -10.32 -6.15
CA GLY A 422 -3.89 -9.12 -5.56
C GLY A 422 -2.84 -8.07 -5.21
N PHE A 423 -3.28 -7.06 -4.46
CA PHE A 423 -2.46 -5.97 -3.93
C PHE A 423 -2.39 -6.10 -2.40
N HIS A 424 -2.96 -5.15 -1.67
CA HIS A 424 -2.91 -5.13 -0.21
C HIS A 424 -4.08 -5.86 0.43
N ALA A 425 -3.79 -6.49 1.56
CA ALA A 425 -4.74 -7.22 2.37
C ALA A 425 -4.88 -6.56 3.75
N PHE A 426 -6.05 -6.74 4.37
CA PHE A 426 -6.36 -6.21 5.70
C PHE A 426 -7.08 -7.26 6.54
N PHE A 427 -6.81 -7.31 7.84
CA PHE A 427 -7.48 -8.21 8.77
C PHE A 427 -8.47 -7.40 9.62
N VAL A 428 -9.77 -7.71 9.49
CA VAL A 428 -10.82 -7.07 10.29
C VAL A 428 -11.03 -7.91 11.55
N THR A 429 -10.84 -7.31 12.72
CA THR A 429 -11.01 -8.00 14.02
C THR A 429 -12.49 -8.22 14.36
N GLU A 430 -12.80 -9.15 15.26
CA GLU A 430 -14.17 -9.34 15.74
C GLU A 430 -14.73 -8.08 16.43
N GLU A 431 -13.88 -7.33 17.13
CA GLU A 431 -14.26 -6.03 17.72
C GLU A 431 -14.65 -5.00 16.65
N GLN A 432 -13.87 -4.89 15.57
CA GLN A 432 -14.17 -3.99 14.45
C GLN A 432 -15.46 -4.40 13.72
N LEU A 433 -15.71 -5.70 13.58
CA LEU A 433 -16.99 -6.21 13.05
C LEU A 433 -18.17 -5.81 13.96
N TRP A 434 -18.00 -5.93 15.28
CA TRP A 434 -19.03 -5.52 16.25
C TRP A 434 -19.30 -4.01 16.18
N GLN A 435 -18.25 -3.18 16.14
CA GLN A 435 -18.37 -1.73 15.98
C GLN A 435 -19.10 -1.35 14.68
N GLN A 436 -18.84 -2.05 13.57
CA GLN A 436 -19.53 -1.83 12.30
C GLN A 436 -21.01 -2.23 12.36
N ALA A 437 -21.38 -3.22 13.18
CA ALA A 437 -22.78 -3.62 13.36
C ALA A 437 -23.59 -2.62 14.20
N MET A 438 -22.90 -1.86 15.07
CA MET A 438 -23.48 -0.84 15.94
C MET A 438 -23.60 0.54 15.29
N ALA A 439 -22.83 0.80 14.23
CA ALA A 439 -22.81 2.04 13.44
C ALA A 439 -23.88 2.02 12.33
#